data_AF-A0A913YPF7-F1
#
_entry.id   AF-A0A913YPF7-F1
#
_cell.length_a   1.000
_cell.length_b   1.000
_cell.length_c   1.000
_cell.angle_alpha   90.00
_cell.angle_beta   90.00
_cell.angle_gamma   90.00
#
_symmetry.space_group_name_H-M   'P 1'
#
loop_
_entity.id
_entity.type
_entity.pdbx_description
1 polymer ?
#
loop_
_entity_poly.entity_id
_entity_poly.type
_entity_poly.pdbx_seq_one_letter_code
_entity_poly.pdbx_strand_id
1 'polypeptide(L)'
;MECEGIKRSLEKLKKLKIKVHVLVTDRHLMIAKYIRENWATIKHFFDVWHVAKGLKKKLTVLGNKKGNELVHVWIKSITNHLYWVADSSNGDDGDLALAKWESLAGHLQNRHARHPNKLYRKCTHPKVKRKWFKPGVHYVYSL
;
A
#
# COMPACT_ATOMS: atom_id res chain seq x y z
N MET A 1 20.54 -17.79 -0.06
CA MET A 1 19.68 -18.92 0.39
C MET A 1 18.23 -18.76 -0.05
N GLU A 2 17.59 -17.60 0.13
CA GLU A 2 16.16 -17.39 -0.21
C GLU A 2 15.81 -17.66 -1.68
N CYS A 3 16.61 -17.15 -2.61
CA CYS A 3 16.38 -17.38 -4.05
C CYS A 3 16.45 -18.86 -4.42
N GLU A 4 17.38 -19.60 -3.83
CA GLU A 4 17.51 -21.05 -4.03
C GLU A 4 16.33 -21.82 -3.42
N GLY A 5 15.82 -21.37 -2.27
CA GLY A 5 14.60 -21.89 -1.67
C GLY A 5 13.40 -21.77 -2.61
N ILE A 6 13.16 -20.59 -3.17
CA ILE A 6 12.06 -20.35 -4.13
C ILE A 6 12.21 -21.20 -5.39
N LYS A 7 13.43 -21.29 -5.95
CA LYS A 7 13.71 -22.15 -7.11
C LYS A 7 13.29 -23.58 -6.86
N ARG A 8 13.77 -24.18 -5.75
CA ARG A 8 13.46 -25.57 -5.39
C ARG A 8 11.97 -25.78 -5.11
N SER A 9 11.33 -24.83 -4.43
CA SER A 9 9.91 -24.92 -4.13
C SER A 9 9.04 -24.87 -5.40
N LEU A 10 9.30 -23.95 -6.32
CA LEU A 10 8.54 -23.85 -7.58
C LEU A 10 8.75 -25.08 -8.48
N GLU A 11 9.98 -25.58 -8.58
CA GLU A 11 10.27 -26.82 -9.30
C GLU A 11 9.55 -28.03 -8.69
N LYS A 12 9.50 -28.11 -7.35
CA LYS A 12 8.75 -29.16 -6.65
C LYS A 12 7.24 -29.06 -6.93
N LEU A 13 6.65 -27.87 -6.87
CA LEU A 13 5.24 -27.66 -7.17
C LEU A 13 4.91 -28.03 -8.62
N LYS A 14 5.80 -27.68 -9.56
CA LYS A 14 5.68 -28.07 -10.97
C LYS A 14 5.71 -29.59 -11.16
N LYS A 15 6.64 -30.30 -10.49
CA LYS A 15 6.69 -31.78 -10.51
C LYS A 15 5.41 -32.42 -9.97
N LEU A 16 4.80 -31.80 -8.97
CA LEU A 16 3.50 -32.20 -8.41
C LEU A 16 2.30 -31.78 -9.26
N LYS A 17 2.53 -31.18 -10.45
CA LYS A 17 1.49 -30.64 -11.34
C LYS A 17 0.60 -29.57 -10.68
N ILE A 18 1.13 -28.87 -9.67
CA ILE A 18 0.45 -27.76 -9.00
C ILE A 18 0.79 -26.47 -9.77
N LYS A 19 -0.24 -25.83 -10.33
CA LYS A 19 -0.10 -24.55 -11.03
C LYS A 19 -0.16 -23.40 -10.02
N VAL A 20 0.96 -22.70 -9.85
CA VAL A 20 1.01 -21.47 -9.06
C VAL A 20 0.51 -20.32 -9.93
N HIS A 21 -0.56 -19.66 -9.53
CA HIS A 21 -1.10 -18.50 -10.25
C HIS A 21 -0.54 -17.17 -9.73
N VAL A 22 -0.38 -17.08 -8.42
CA VAL A 22 0.06 -15.88 -7.72
C VAL A 22 1.17 -16.25 -6.75
N LEU A 23 2.21 -15.43 -6.70
CA LEU A 23 3.28 -15.53 -5.72
C LEU A 23 3.46 -14.17 -5.05
N VAL A 24 3.51 -14.15 -3.72
CA VAL A 24 3.78 -12.96 -2.93
C VAL A 24 5.10 -13.15 -2.19
N THR A 25 6.03 -12.21 -2.33
CA THR A 25 7.35 -12.29 -1.66
C THR A 25 7.75 -10.96 -1.04
N ASP A 26 8.84 -10.98 -0.29
CA ASP A 26 9.56 -9.77 0.07
C ASP A 26 10.12 -9.05 -1.17
N ARG A 27 10.54 -7.79 -0.98
CA ARG A 27 11.16 -6.95 -2.03
C ARG A 27 12.61 -7.36 -2.31
N HIS A 28 12.81 -8.64 -2.60
CA HIS A 28 14.12 -9.20 -2.91
C HIS A 28 14.36 -9.19 -4.43
N LEU A 29 15.30 -8.36 -4.89
CA LEU A 29 15.54 -8.11 -6.32
C LEU A 29 15.87 -9.38 -7.13
N MET A 30 16.71 -10.29 -6.59
CA MET A 30 17.05 -11.53 -7.29
C MET A 30 15.85 -12.47 -7.48
N ILE A 31 14.93 -12.53 -6.52
CA ILE A 31 13.71 -13.34 -6.62
C ILE A 31 12.79 -12.73 -7.68
N ALA A 32 12.54 -11.42 -7.61
CA ALA A 32 11.71 -10.73 -8.60
C ALA A 32 12.25 -10.91 -10.03
N LYS A 33 13.57 -10.80 -10.22
CA LYS A 33 14.23 -11.08 -11.50
C LYS A 33 14.01 -12.53 -11.94
N TYR A 34 14.26 -13.50 -11.05
CA TYR A 34 14.11 -14.92 -11.35
C TYR A 34 12.69 -15.29 -11.77
N ILE A 35 11.67 -14.82 -11.04
CA ILE A 35 10.26 -15.08 -11.35
C ILE A 35 9.90 -14.47 -12.71
N ARG A 36 10.29 -13.22 -12.97
CA ARG A 36 10.05 -12.54 -14.24
C ARG A 36 10.66 -13.29 -15.43
N GLU A 37 11.88 -13.81 -15.27
CA GLU A 37 12.62 -14.46 -16.37
C GLU A 37 12.23 -15.93 -16.59
N ASN A 38 11.84 -16.66 -15.53
CA ASN A 38 11.66 -18.12 -15.58
C ASN A 38 10.21 -18.58 -15.39
N TRP A 39 9.34 -17.72 -14.84
CA TRP A 39 7.98 -18.05 -14.44
C TRP A 39 6.99 -16.95 -14.83
N ALA A 40 7.06 -16.46 -16.08
CA ALA A 40 6.28 -15.32 -16.58
C ALA A 40 4.75 -15.45 -16.48
N THR A 41 4.23 -16.67 -16.30
CA THR A 41 2.79 -16.92 -16.11
C THR A 41 2.33 -16.72 -14.66
N ILE A 42 3.26 -16.65 -13.70
CA ILE A 42 2.97 -16.36 -12.30
C ILE A 42 2.85 -14.84 -12.13
N LYS A 43 1.70 -14.38 -11.62
CA LYS A 43 1.56 -13.00 -11.16
C LYS A 43 2.37 -12.82 -9.87
N HIS A 44 3.39 -11.98 -9.90
CA HIS A 44 4.27 -11.73 -8.76
C HIS A 44 3.91 -10.42 -8.07
N PHE A 45 3.63 -10.49 -6.76
CA PHE A 45 3.38 -9.34 -5.91
C PHE A 45 4.37 -9.26 -4.76
N PHE A 46 4.42 -8.08 -4.13
CA PHE A 46 5.17 -7.88 -2.90
C PHE A 46 4.26 -7.91 -1.68
N ASP A 47 4.78 -8.42 -0.57
CA ASP A 47 4.08 -8.39 0.70
C ASP A 47 3.90 -6.93 1.19
N VAL A 48 2.62 -6.51 1.22
CA VAL A 48 2.19 -5.18 1.67
C VAL A 48 2.52 -4.91 3.14
N TRP A 49 2.69 -5.95 3.96
CA TRP A 49 3.06 -5.82 5.37
C TRP A 49 4.37 -5.05 5.55
N HIS A 50 5.37 -5.26 4.70
CA HIS A 50 6.63 -4.51 4.78
C HIS A 50 6.44 -3.02 4.52
N VAL A 51 5.55 -2.67 3.60
CA VAL A 51 5.18 -1.27 3.32
C VAL A 51 4.44 -0.68 4.51
N ALA A 52 3.45 -1.40 5.04
CA ALA A 52 2.68 -0.99 6.21
C ALA A 52 3.55 -0.79 7.45
N LYS A 53 4.50 -1.70 7.71
CA LYS A 53 5.46 -1.61 8.81
C LYS A 53 6.35 -0.37 8.68
N GLY A 54 6.92 -0.14 7.49
CA GLY A 54 7.75 1.03 7.22
C GLY A 54 6.97 2.35 7.36
N LEU A 55 5.75 2.38 6.83
CA LEU A 55 4.83 3.52 6.95
C LEU A 55 4.49 3.81 8.41
N LYS A 56 4.08 2.80 9.17
CA LYS A 56 3.76 2.94 10.60
C LYS A 56 4.93 3.53 11.38
N LYS A 57 6.16 3.04 11.15
CA LYS A 57 7.37 3.59 11.78
C LYS A 57 7.55 5.08 11.49
N LYS A 58 7.39 5.49 10.23
CA LYS A 58 7.50 6.91 9.82
C LYS A 58 6.40 7.77 10.46
N LEU A 59 5.17 7.28 10.51
CA LEU A 59 4.05 7.99 11.15
C LEU A 59 4.23 8.12 12.66
N THR A 60 4.75 7.09 13.33
CA THR A 60 5.07 7.16 14.76
C THR A 60 6.13 8.22 15.04
N VAL A 61 7.21 8.26 14.25
CA VAL A 61 8.23 9.32 14.36
C VAL A 61 7.62 10.70 14.12
N LEU A 62 6.72 10.84 13.14
CA LEU A 62 6.02 12.09 12.86
C LEU A 62 5.11 12.53 14.02
N GLY A 63 4.34 11.61 14.59
CA GLY A 63 3.42 11.86 15.69
C GLY A 63 4.10 12.18 17.02
N ASN A 64 5.37 11.81 17.19
CA ASN A 64 6.17 12.16 18.36
C ASN A 64 6.67 13.61 18.34
N LYS A 65 6.57 14.32 17.21
CA LYS A 65 6.92 15.73 17.13
C LYS A 65 5.82 16.57 17.80
N LYS A 66 6.22 17.56 18.59
CA LYS A 66 5.30 18.52 19.23
C LYS A 66 4.36 19.14 18.19
N GLY A 67 3.05 19.12 18.46
CA GLY A 67 2.02 19.63 17.56
C GLY A 67 1.47 18.62 16.55
N ASN A 68 2.02 17.40 16.49
CA ASN A 68 1.58 16.34 15.58
C ASN A 68 0.84 15.19 16.28
N GLU A 69 0.35 15.39 17.50
CA GLU A 69 -0.26 14.35 18.33
C GLU A 69 -1.48 13.71 17.64
N LEU A 70 -2.16 14.48 16.77
CA LEU A 70 -3.26 13.98 15.95
C LEU A 70 -2.84 12.81 15.04
N VAL A 71 -1.58 12.74 14.60
CA VAL A 71 -1.08 11.64 13.77
C VAL A 71 -1.26 10.31 14.46
N HIS A 72 -0.99 10.21 15.77
CA HIS A 72 -1.14 8.97 16.54
C HIS A 72 -2.56 8.41 16.48
N VAL A 73 -3.57 9.29 16.54
CA VAL A 73 -4.99 8.93 16.43
C VAL A 73 -5.31 8.31 15.06
N TRP A 74 -4.57 8.70 14.01
CA TRP A 74 -4.79 8.29 12.64
C TRP A 74 -3.90 7.15 12.15
N ILE A 75 -2.82 6.78 12.86
CA ILE A 75 -1.87 5.74 12.42
C ILE A 75 -2.60 4.46 12.01
N LYS A 76 -3.47 3.92 12.88
CA LYS A 76 -4.21 2.69 12.59
C LYS A 76 -5.07 2.82 11.33
N SER A 77 -5.76 3.95 11.16
CA SER A 77 -6.61 4.19 9.99
C SER A 77 -5.80 4.36 8.70
N ILE A 78 -4.66 5.05 8.74
CA ILE A 78 -3.77 5.20 7.60
C ILE A 78 -3.19 3.83 7.19
N THR A 79 -2.74 3.03 8.17
CA THR A 79 -2.24 1.68 7.92
C THR A 79 -3.33 0.76 7.36
N ASN A 80 -4.54 0.80 7.93
CA ASN A 80 -5.67 0.01 7.41
C ASN A 80 -6.09 0.46 6.00
N HIS A 81 -6.02 1.76 5.71
CA HIS A 81 -6.28 2.30 4.37
C HIS A 81 -5.30 1.70 3.36
N LEU A 82 -4.01 1.57 3.70
CA LEU A 82 -3.03 0.92 2.82
C LEU A 82 -3.39 -0.53 2.50
N TYR A 83 -3.80 -1.32 3.51
CA TYR A 83 -4.26 -2.70 3.28
C TYR A 83 -5.52 -2.74 2.42
N TRP A 84 -6.49 -1.85 2.69
CA TRP A 84 -7.71 -1.74 1.89
C TRP A 84 -7.41 -1.34 0.44
N VAL A 85 -6.42 -0.47 0.20
CA VAL A 85 -5.96 -0.14 -1.16
C VAL A 85 -5.46 -1.39 -1.88
N ALA A 86 -4.59 -2.18 -1.23
CA ALA A 86 -4.05 -3.39 -1.84
C ALA A 86 -5.14 -4.44 -2.13
N ASP A 87 -6.05 -4.64 -1.19
CA ASP A 87 -7.14 -5.62 -1.28
C ASP A 87 -8.18 -5.24 -2.33
N SER A 88 -8.61 -3.97 -2.36
CA SER A 88 -9.73 -3.54 -3.20
C SER A 88 -9.36 -3.17 -4.64
N SER A 89 -8.06 -3.19 -5.01
CA SER A 89 -7.59 -2.76 -6.34
C SER A 89 -7.31 -3.91 -7.30
N ASN A 90 -8.08 -5.00 -7.17
CA ASN A 90 -8.03 -6.20 -8.02
C ASN A 90 -6.65 -6.89 -8.14
N GLY A 91 -5.68 -6.52 -7.30
CA GLY A 91 -4.33 -7.08 -7.28
C GLY A 91 -3.42 -6.58 -8.40
N ASP A 92 -3.94 -6.37 -9.61
CA ASP A 92 -3.17 -6.02 -10.80
C ASP A 92 -3.39 -4.60 -11.35
N ASP A 93 -4.33 -3.83 -10.79
CA ASP A 93 -4.55 -2.42 -11.18
C ASP A 93 -3.74 -1.46 -10.29
N GLY A 94 -2.47 -1.28 -10.66
CA GLY A 94 -1.55 -0.37 -9.96
C GLY A 94 -1.99 1.10 -10.00
N ASP A 95 -2.65 1.53 -11.07
CA ASP A 95 -3.11 2.91 -11.23
C ASP A 95 -4.32 3.20 -10.33
N LEU A 96 -5.26 2.25 -10.21
CA LEU A 96 -6.35 2.33 -9.25
C LEU A 96 -5.85 2.28 -7.80
N ALA A 97 -4.85 1.42 -7.52
CA ALA A 97 -4.23 1.37 -6.20
C ALA A 97 -3.60 2.72 -5.84
N LEU A 98 -2.88 3.34 -6.78
CA LEU A 98 -2.32 4.68 -6.59
C LEU A 98 -3.42 5.73 -6.38
N ALA A 99 -4.47 5.73 -7.19
CA ALA A 99 -5.58 6.67 -7.08
C ALA A 99 -6.28 6.59 -5.70
N LYS A 100 -6.49 5.38 -5.19
CA LYS A 100 -7.05 5.16 -3.85
C LYS A 100 -6.09 5.59 -2.75
N TRP A 101 -4.78 5.38 -2.93
CA TRP A 101 -3.78 5.86 -1.97
C TRP A 101 -3.73 7.39 -1.90
N GLU A 102 -3.74 8.07 -3.06
CA GLU A 102 -3.76 9.53 -3.16
C GLU A 102 -4.99 10.17 -2.48
N SER A 103 -6.13 9.47 -2.47
CA SER A 103 -7.35 9.93 -1.80
C SER A 103 -7.21 10.10 -0.27
N LEU A 104 -6.20 9.46 0.35
CA LEU A 104 -5.96 9.50 1.80
C LEU A 104 -5.86 10.92 2.36
N ALA A 105 -5.20 11.84 1.64
CA ALA A 105 -5.07 13.23 2.09
C ALA A 105 -6.43 13.93 2.23
N GLY A 106 -7.36 13.62 1.33
CA GLY A 106 -8.75 14.06 1.41
C GLY A 106 -9.46 13.43 2.61
N HIS A 107 -9.33 12.10 2.77
CA HIS A 107 -9.94 11.38 3.89
C HIS A 107 -9.52 11.93 5.24
N LEU A 108 -8.23 12.22 5.44
CA LEU A 108 -7.71 12.79 6.69
C LEU A 108 -8.32 14.16 7.04
N GLN A 109 -8.86 14.88 6.05
CA GLN A 109 -9.51 16.18 6.18
C GLN A 109 -11.05 16.09 6.06
N ASN A 110 -11.63 14.90 6.23
CA ASN A 110 -13.06 14.64 6.06
C ASN A 110 -13.61 14.93 4.66
N ARG A 111 -12.76 14.92 3.62
CA ARG A 111 -13.15 15.11 2.22
C ARG A 111 -13.23 13.75 1.52
N HIS A 112 -14.47 13.30 1.29
CA HIS A 112 -14.81 11.96 0.80
C HIS A 112 -15.30 11.95 -0.66
N ALA A 113 -15.22 13.09 -1.35
CA ALA A 113 -15.66 13.24 -2.73
C ALA A 113 -14.74 14.22 -3.46
N ARG A 114 -14.78 14.16 -4.79
CA ARG A 114 -13.97 15.02 -5.70
C ARG A 114 -12.47 14.84 -5.45
N HIS A 115 -12.04 13.59 -5.27
CA HIS A 115 -10.61 13.28 -5.25
C HIS A 115 -9.96 13.67 -6.59
N PRO A 116 -8.68 14.09 -6.59
CA PRO A 116 -8.01 14.63 -7.77
C PRO A 116 -7.86 13.56 -8.88
N ASN A 117 -7.67 12.31 -8.49
CA ASN A 117 -7.49 11.21 -9.42
C ASN A 117 -8.84 10.72 -9.97
N LYS A 118 -8.98 10.70 -11.30
CA LYS A 118 -10.22 10.35 -11.99
C LYS A 118 -10.60 8.87 -11.81
N LEU A 119 -9.64 7.99 -11.52
CA LEU A 119 -9.87 6.56 -11.31
C LEU A 119 -10.58 6.27 -9.98
N TYR A 120 -10.57 7.21 -9.03
CA TYR A 120 -11.24 7.05 -7.75
C TYR A 120 -11.79 8.39 -7.24
N ARG A 121 -12.95 8.83 -7.76
CA ARG A 121 -13.50 10.18 -7.49
C ARG A 121 -14.28 10.32 -6.19
N LYS A 122 -14.77 9.22 -5.63
CA LYS A 122 -15.64 9.21 -4.45
C LYS A 122 -15.29 8.06 -3.54
N CYS A 123 -15.19 8.37 -2.26
CA CYS A 123 -14.89 7.42 -1.21
C CYS A 123 -16.04 6.41 -1.01
N THR A 124 -15.69 5.16 -0.72
CA THR A 124 -16.62 4.07 -0.37
C THR A 124 -16.65 3.77 1.13
N HIS A 125 -15.87 4.47 1.94
CA HIS A 125 -15.82 4.26 3.40
C HIS A 125 -17.06 4.84 4.10
N PRO A 126 -17.49 4.23 5.22
CA PRO A 126 -18.55 4.80 6.06
C PRO A 126 -18.10 6.11 6.71
N LYS A 127 -19.09 6.94 7.08
CA LYS A 127 -18.84 8.15 7.87
C LYS A 127 -18.28 7.77 9.25
N VAL A 128 -17.29 8.51 9.71
CA VAL A 128 -16.66 8.30 11.03
C VAL A 128 -16.69 9.62 11.80
N LYS A 129 -16.97 9.60 13.11
CA LYS A 129 -16.90 10.79 13.97
C LYS A 129 -15.54 10.85 14.66
N ARG A 130 -14.66 11.75 14.21
CA ARG A 130 -13.28 11.90 14.73
C ARG A 130 -12.77 13.33 14.65
N LYS A 131 -11.64 13.61 15.32
CA LYS A 131 -10.86 14.83 15.10
C LYS A 131 -10.13 14.72 13.76
N TRP A 132 -10.41 15.64 12.85
CA TRP A 132 -9.84 15.67 11.51
C TRP A 132 -8.64 16.60 11.42
N PHE A 133 -7.76 16.33 10.46
CA PHE A 133 -6.71 17.28 10.11
C PHE A 133 -7.33 18.52 9.49
N LYS A 134 -6.82 19.68 9.87
CA LYS A 134 -7.11 20.93 9.17
C LYS A 134 -6.21 21.02 7.94
N PRO A 135 -6.66 21.63 6.83
CA PRO A 135 -5.77 21.99 5.74
C PRO A 135 -4.58 22.80 6.27
N GLY A 136 -3.38 22.47 5.81
CA GLY A 136 -2.20 23.27 6.15
C GLY A 136 -2.31 24.65 5.52
N VAL A 137 -2.04 25.69 6.30
CA VAL A 137 -1.78 27.03 5.78
C VAL A 137 -0.31 27.09 5.36
N HIS A 138 0.00 26.59 4.16
CA HIS A 138 1.29 26.89 3.55
C HIS A 138 1.24 28.33 3.06
N TYR A 139 1.84 29.26 3.81
CA TYR A 139 2.37 30.47 3.21
C TYR A 139 3.49 30.02 2.27
N VAL A 140 3.18 29.95 0.98
CA VAL A 140 4.23 29.90 -0.04
C VAL A 140 4.84 31.29 0.01
N TYR A 141 5.96 31.44 0.71
CA TYR A 141 6.85 32.56 0.40
C TYR A 141 7.32 32.30 -1.03
N SER A 142 6.70 32.98 -1.98
CA SER A 142 7.24 33.17 -3.31
C SER A 142 8.63 33.78 -3.15
N LEU A 143 9.62 33.13 -3.78
CA LEU A 143 11.00 33.60 -3.91
C LEU A 143 11.05 35.05 -4.37
#